data_AF-A0A0M0ED83-F1
#
_entry.id   AF-A0A0M0ED83-F1
#
_cell.length_a   1.000
_cell.length_b   1.000
_cell.length_c   1.000
_cell.angle_alpha   90.00
_cell.angle_beta   90.00
_cell.angle_gamma   90.00
#
_symmetry.space_group_name_H-M   'P 1'
#
loop_
_entity.id
_entity.type
_entity.pdbx_description
1 polymer ?
#
loop_
_entity_poly.entity_id
_entity_poly.type
_entity_poly.pdbx_seq_one_letter_code
_entity_poly.pdbx_strand_id
1 'polypeptide(L)'
;MIGSEHADIDYLEDLQANRGFIPKNTVIVINEALLSGRVDASEEIRHILQYPAIEGALGRGAVYGVFPALDGIKRVSDRGQSFMDFAANRPVHGFPTSSFFDRCRVSRWLRRDVPKFLAALGPDYLPRMPAGLPEVMGVGV
;
A
#
# COMPACT_ATOMS: atom_id res chain seq x y z
N MET A 1 -3.84 4.93 -6.13
CA MET A 1 -2.83 3.88 -5.89
C MET A 1 -2.50 3.30 -7.25
N ILE A 2 -1.25 2.94 -7.48
CA ILE A 2 -0.80 2.41 -8.78
C ILE A 2 -0.35 0.97 -8.59
N GLY A 3 -0.90 0.06 -9.38
CA GLY A 3 -0.47 -1.33 -9.54
C GLY A 3 0.24 -1.55 -10.88
N SER A 4 0.27 -2.80 -11.36
CA SER A 4 0.89 -3.14 -12.65
C SER A 4 0.05 -2.79 -13.88
N GLU A 5 -1.20 -2.34 -13.70
CA GLU A 5 -2.13 -2.11 -14.80
C GLU A 5 -2.00 -0.71 -15.39
N HIS A 6 -2.06 -0.62 -16.72
CA HIS A 6 -1.94 0.65 -17.44
C HIS A 6 -3.08 1.64 -17.11
N ALA A 7 -4.26 1.13 -16.75
CA ALA A 7 -5.42 1.93 -16.39
C ALA A 7 -5.19 2.83 -15.16
N ASP A 8 -4.30 2.42 -14.24
CA ASP A 8 -3.93 3.25 -13.08
C ASP A 8 -3.14 4.50 -13.50
N ILE A 9 -2.41 4.43 -14.62
CA ILE A 9 -1.61 5.51 -15.19
C ILE A 9 -2.52 6.48 -15.93
N ASP A 10 -3.46 5.97 -16.74
CA ASP A 10 -4.46 6.79 -17.45
C ASP A 10 -5.27 7.64 -16.47
N TYR A 11 -5.62 7.08 -15.30
CA TYR A 11 -6.31 7.83 -14.26
C TYR A 11 -5.47 8.99 -13.70
N LEU A 12 -4.17 8.77 -13.49
CA LEU A 12 -3.25 9.82 -13.04
C LEU A 12 -3.09 10.91 -14.11
N GLU A 13 -3.10 10.55 -15.39
CA GLU A 13 -3.07 11.52 -16.50
C GLU A 13 -4.35 12.39 -16.53
N ASP A 14 -5.54 11.77 -16.42
CA ASP A 14 -6.81 12.52 -16.35
C ASP A 14 -6.85 13.47 -15.13
N LEU A 15 -6.36 13.01 -13.98
CA LEU A 15 -6.26 13.82 -12.77
C LEU A 15 -5.42 15.08 -12.99
N GLN A 16 -4.27 14.92 -13.65
CA GLN A 16 -3.35 16.01 -13.97
C GLN A 16 -3.94 16.99 -14.98
N ALA A 17 -4.63 16.49 -16.00
CA ALA A 17 -5.16 17.31 -17.08
C ALA A 17 -6.45 18.05 -16.68
N ASN A 18 -7.35 17.38 -15.96
CA ASN A 18 -8.76 17.79 -15.92
C ASN A 18 -9.33 18.02 -14.52
N ARG A 19 -8.66 17.60 -13.44
CA ARG A 19 -9.28 17.55 -12.09
C ARG A 19 -8.53 18.29 -10.98
N GLY A 20 -7.62 19.20 -11.34
CA GLY A 20 -6.96 20.07 -10.36
C GLY A 20 -5.99 19.32 -9.46
N PHE A 21 -5.09 18.53 -10.07
CA PHE A 21 -4.00 17.85 -9.37
C PHE A 21 -3.11 18.87 -8.63
N ILE A 22 -2.89 18.64 -7.33
CA ILE A 22 -2.00 19.46 -6.48
C ILE A 22 -0.78 18.60 -6.12
N PRO A 23 0.30 18.63 -6.92
CA PRO A 23 1.44 17.72 -6.78
C PRO A 23 2.05 17.75 -5.38
N LYS A 24 2.29 18.95 -4.83
CA LYS A 24 2.97 19.14 -3.53
C LYS A 24 2.27 18.47 -2.34
N ASN A 25 0.95 18.26 -2.44
CA ASN A 25 0.15 17.62 -1.42
C ASN A 25 -0.30 16.21 -1.84
N THR A 26 0.36 15.62 -2.84
CA THR A 26 0.01 14.31 -3.37
C THR A 26 1.13 13.31 -3.11
N VAL A 27 0.74 12.13 -2.62
CA VAL A 27 1.57 10.93 -2.58
C VAL A 27 1.05 9.90 -3.58
N ILE A 28 1.95 9.41 -4.43
CA ILE A 28 1.71 8.28 -5.32
C ILE A 28 2.06 7.00 -4.57
N VAL A 29 1.06 6.20 -4.23
CA VAL A 29 1.27 4.93 -3.54
C VAL A 29 1.33 3.80 -4.55
N ILE A 30 2.51 3.18 -4.68
CA ILE A 30 2.73 1.99 -5.50
C ILE A 30 2.49 0.76 -4.63
N ASN A 31 1.54 -0.09 -5.00
CA ASN A 31 1.23 -1.28 -4.20
C ASN A 31 2.00 -2.48 -4.72
N GLU A 32 3.01 -2.92 -3.96
CA GLU A 32 3.84 -4.06 -4.34
C GLU A 32 3.02 -5.36 -4.52
N ALA A 33 1.93 -5.53 -3.76
CA ALA A 33 1.05 -6.69 -3.89
C ALA A 33 0.22 -6.72 -5.19
N LEU A 34 0.17 -5.61 -5.93
CA LEU A 34 -0.50 -5.51 -7.24
C LEU A 34 0.48 -5.59 -8.41
N LEU A 35 1.77 -5.84 -8.14
CA LEU A 35 2.76 -6.07 -9.19
C LEU A 35 2.58 -7.46 -9.79
N SER A 36 2.91 -7.59 -11.06
CA SER A 36 2.62 -8.77 -11.88
C SER A 36 3.25 -10.07 -11.36
N GLY A 37 4.25 -9.97 -10.46
CA GLY A 37 4.97 -11.09 -9.84
C GLY A 37 5.84 -11.88 -10.83
N ARG A 38 5.91 -11.44 -12.10
CA ARG A 38 6.68 -12.09 -13.18
C ARG A 38 8.13 -11.58 -13.26
N VAL A 39 8.39 -10.40 -12.70
CA VAL A 39 9.67 -9.70 -12.70
C VAL A 39 10.00 -9.30 -11.26
N ASP A 40 11.26 -8.99 -10.96
CA ASP A 40 11.65 -8.40 -9.68
C ASP A 40 10.82 -7.12 -9.43
N ALA A 41 10.18 -7.05 -8.26
CA ALA A 41 9.36 -5.92 -7.84
C ALA A 41 10.12 -4.58 -7.96
N SER A 42 11.43 -4.58 -7.69
CA SER A 42 12.29 -3.40 -7.80
C SER A 42 12.42 -2.90 -9.24
N GLU A 43 12.48 -3.81 -10.21
CA GLU A 43 12.53 -3.46 -11.63
C GLU A 43 11.18 -2.97 -12.13
N GLU A 44 10.09 -3.63 -11.71
CA GLU A 44 8.74 -3.21 -12.07
C GLU A 44 8.41 -1.82 -11.50
N ILE A 45 8.79 -1.55 -10.24
CA ILE A 45 8.69 -0.22 -9.63
C ILE A 45 9.51 0.80 -10.42
N ARG A 46 10.76 0.47 -10.81
CA ARG A 46 11.59 1.37 -11.62
C ARG A 46 10.92 1.71 -12.95
N HIS A 47 10.31 0.71 -13.59
CA HIS A 47 9.58 0.93 -14.84
C HIS A 47 8.35 1.81 -14.64
N ILE A 48 7.59 1.58 -13.57
CA ILE A 48 6.45 2.42 -13.21
C ILE A 48 6.89 3.88 -13.05
N LEU A 49 7.99 4.12 -12.32
CA LEU A 49 8.50 5.47 -12.10
C LEU A 49 8.94 6.22 -13.37
N GLN A 50 9.16 5.50 -14.49
CA GLN A 50 9.53 6.08 -15.78
C GLN A 50 8.31 6.48 -16.63
N TYR A 51 7.07 6.21 -16.19
CA TYR A 51 5.90 6.65 -16.95
C TYR A 51 5.84 8.19 -16.97
N PRO A 52 5.61 8.83 -18.12
CA PRO A 52 5.60 10.29 -18.24
C PRO A 52 4.66 10.98 -17.27
N ALA A 53 3.50 10.37 -16.99
CA ALA A 53 2.54 10.84 -16.01
C ALA A 53 3.13 10.89 -14.58
N ILE A 54 3.90 9.88 -14.20
CA ILE A 54 4.53 9.77 -12.88
C ILE A 54 5.73 10.69 -12.79
N GLU A 55 6.62 10.67 -13.78
CA GLU A 55 7.76 11.60 -13.85
C GLU A 55 7.28 13.06 -13.79
N GLY A 56 6.21 13.38 -14.54
CA GLY A 56 5.60 14.71 -14.54
C GLY A 56 5.00 15.09 -13.18
N ALA A 57 4.37 14.16 -12.47
CA ALA A 57 3.87 14.40 -11.12
C ALA A 57 5.00 14.63 -10.10
N LEU A 58 6.02 13.76 -10.13
CA LEU A 58 7.19 13.85 -9.24
C LEU A 58 7.99 15.14 -9.48
N GLY A 59 8.21 15.50 -10.74
CA GLY A 59 8.91 16.73 -11.13
C GLY A 59 8.21 18.01 -10.65
N ARG A 60 6.91 17.95 -10.33
CA ARG A 60 6.15 19.08 -9.77
C ARG A 60 6.01 19.05 -8.25
N GLY A 61 6.65 18.08 -7.59
CA GLY A 61 6.73 17.99 -6.12
C GLY A 61 5.81 16.95 -5.48
N ALA A 62 5.20 16.05 -6.27
CA ALA A 62 4.62 14.85 -5.68
C ALA A 62 5.73 13.94 -5.14
N VAL A 63 5.40 13.15 -4.13
CA VAL A 63 6.27 12.09 -3.62
C VAL A 63 5.66 10.73 -3.93
N TYR A 64 6.45 9.67 -3.85
CA TYR A 64 5.93 8.31 -3.94
C TYR A 64 6.30 7.48 -2.71
N GLY A 65 5.50 6.47 -2.43
CA GLY A 65 5.78 5.47 -1.41
C GLY A 65 5.39 4.09 -1.89
N VAL A 66 6.21 3.08 -1.56
CA VAL A 66 5.91 1.68 -1.87
C VAL A 66 5.16 1.07 -0.69
N PHE A 67 3.91 0.67 -0.93
CA PHE A 67 3.10 0.01 0.07
C PHE A 67 3.55 -1.45 0.23
N PRO A 68 3.83 -1.91 1.46
CA PRO A 68 4.44 -3.21 1.69
C PRO A 68 3.53 -4.34 1.23
N ALA A 69 4.05 -5.27 0.43
CA ALA A 69 3.31 -6.45 0.03
C ALA A 69 2.94 -7.34 1.24
N LEU A 70 1.80 -8.01 1.13
CA LEU A 70 1.37 -9.07 2.04
C LEU A 70 1.13 -10.34 1.25
N ASP A 71 2.08 -11.27 1.32
CA ASP A 71 1.91 -12.60 0.73
C ASP A 71 0.67 -13.31 1.30
N GLY A 72 -0.23 -13.71 0.41
CA GLY A 72 -1.48 -14.37 0.79
C GLY A 72 -2.66 -13.42 1.02
N ILE A 73 -2.55 -12.13 0.63
CA ILE A 73 -3.66 -11.16 0.67
C ILE A 73 -4.94 -11.70 0.02
N LYS A 74 -4.79 -12.49 -1.05
CA LYS A 74 -5.88 -13.15 -1.75
C LYS A 74 -6.72 -14.04 -0.84
N ARG A 75 -6.13 -14.72 0.15
CA ARG A 75 -6.88 -15.54 1.11
C ARG A 75 -7.76 -14.70 2.03
N VAL A 76 -7.35 -13.47 2.34
CA VAL A 76 -8.15 -12.53 3.14
C VAL A 76 -9.29 -11.98 2.29
N SER A 77 -8.99 -11.57 1.06
CA SER A 77 -9.97 -11.07 0.10
C SER A 77 -11.00 -12.12 -0.32
N ASP A 78 -10.59 -13.35 -0.63
CA ASP A 78 -11.47 -14.46 -1.03
C ASP A 78 -12.50 -14.79 0.08
N ARG A 79 -12.16 -14.52 1.33
CA ARG A 79 -13.04 -14.71 2.50
C ARG A 79 -13.96 -13.52 2.77
N GLY A 80 -13.79 -12.40 2.06
CA GLY A 80 -14.45 -11.14 2.36
C GLY A 80 -14.18 -10.65 3.79
N GLN A 81 -13.03 -11.01 4.36
CA GLN A 81 -12.71 -10.80 5.77
C GLN A 81 -11.82 -9.56 5.96
N SER A 82 -11.97 -8.85 7.10
CA SER A 82 -11.02 -7.78 7.43
C SER A 82 -9.66 -8.35 7.87
N PHE A 83 -8.58 -7.61 7.62
CA PHE A 83 -7.22 -8.00 8.08
C PHE A 83 -7.14 -8.17 9.60
N MET A 84 -7.87 -7.35 10.36
CA MET A 84 -7.96 -7.44 11.82
C MET A 84 -8.61 -8.76 12.26
N ASP A 85 -9.73 -9.13 11.63
CA ASP A 85 -10.45 -10.37 11.95
C ASP A 85 -9.64 -11.61 11.55
N PHE A 86 -8.94 -11.54 10.42
CA PHE A 86 -8.04 -12.60 9.98
C PHE A 86 -6.89 -12.82 10.97
N ALA A 87 -6.25 -11.73 11.42
CA ALA A 87 -5.20 -11.79 12.43
C ALA A 87 -5.71 -12.32 13.78
N ALA A 88 -6.95 -12.01 14.14
CA ALA A 88 -7.61 -12.49 15.36
C ALA A 88 -8.15 -13.93 15.27
N ASN A 89 -7.92 -14.63 14.17
CA ASN A 89 -8.44 -15.98 13.91
C ASN A 89 -9.97 -16.08 13.96
N ARG A 90 -10.70 -15.01 13.60
CA ARG A 90 -12.16 -15.10 13.55
C ARG A 90 -12.58 -16.02 12.40
N PRO A 91 -13.41 -17.05 12.66
CA PRO A 91 -13.85 -17.97 11.62
C PRO A 91 -14.79 -17.27 10.64
N VAL A 92 -14.71 -17.66 9.36
CA VAL A 92 -15.65 -17.26 8.31
C VAL A 92 -16.40 -18.50 7.86
N HIS A 93 -17.73 -18.42 7.80
CA HIS A 93 -18.57 -19.55 7.42
C HIS A 93 -18.21 -20.03 6.00
N GLY A 94 -18.06 -21.35 5.83
CA GLY A 94 -17.69 -21.95 4.54
C GLY A 94 -16.20 -21.92 4.19
N PHE A 95 -15.33 -21.40 5.07
CA PHE A 95 -13.88 -21.36 4.84
C PHE A 95 -13.09 -22.08 5.94
N PRO A 96 -11.93 -22.71 5.60
CA PRO A 96 -11.06 -23.32 6.59
C PRO A 96 -10.45 -22.26 7.51
N THR A 97 -10.19 -22.62 8.76
CA THR A 97 -9.47 -21.77 9.72
C THR A 97 -8.09 -21.37 9.18
N SER A 98 -7.69 -20.12 9.41
CA SER A 98 -6.37 -19.63 9.00
C SER A 98 -5.24 -20.39 9.71
N SER A 99 -4.10 -20.58 9.05
CA SER A 99 -2.90 -21.13 9.70
C SER A 99 -2.33 -20.14 10.72
N PHE A 100 -1.68 -20.64 11.77
CA PHE A 100 -0.96 -19.80 12.73
C PHE A 100 0.07 -18.88 12.05
N PHE A 101 0.84 -19.41 11.10
CA PHE A 101 1.85 -18.62 10.37
C PHE A 101 1.22 -17.51 9.54
N ASP A 102 0.08 -17.78 8.89
CA ASP A 102 -0.65 -16.77 8.11
C ASP A 102 -1.12 -15.63 9.04
N ARG A 103 -1.66 -15.96 10.22
CA ARG A 103 -2.09 -14.95 11.20
C ARG A 103 -0.94 -14.12 11.73
N CYS A 104 0.19 -14.74 12.06
CA CYS A 104 1.38 -14.04 12.50
C CYS A 104 1.90 -13.08 11.41
N ARG A 105 1.87 -13.51 10.14
CA ARG A 105 2.26 -12.68 9.00
C ARG A 105 1.35 -11.46 8.86
N VAL A 106 0.03 -11.65 8.85
CA VAL A 106 -0.93 -10.53 8.77
C VAL A 106 -0.83 -9.61 9.98
N SER A 107 -0.67 -10.17 11.19
CA SER A 107 -0.51 -9.38 12.42
C SER A 107 0.75 -8.51 12.38
N ARG A 108 1.90 -9.09 11.99
CA ARG A 108 3.16 -8.34 11.82
C ARG A 108 3.03 -7.25 10.76
N TRP A 109 2.46 -7.59 9.60
CA TRP A 109 2.26 -6.63 8.53
C TRP A 109 1.41 -5.43 8.99
N LEU A 110 0.31 -5.71 9.67
CA LEU A 110 -0.63 -4.70 10.15
C LEU A 110 -0.10 -3.84 11.30
N ARG A 111 0.62 -4.46 12.26
CA ARG A 111 1.10 -3.78 13.47
C ARG A 111 2.45 -3.09 13.28
N ARG A 112 3.18 -3.44 12.22
CA ARG A 112 4.56 -2.98 12.04
C ARG A 112 4.84 -2.45 10.65
N ASP A 113 4.55 -3.20 9.61
CA ASP A 113 5.00 -2.83 8.26
C ASP A 113 4.13 -1.69 7.69
N VAL A 114 2.80 -1.74 7.89
CA VAL A 114 1.88 -0.65 7.54
C VAL A 114 2.16 0.63 8.35
N PRO A 115 2.31 0.60 9.70
CA PRO A 115 2.71 1.78 10.44
C PRO A 115 4.06 2.35 10.02
N LYS A 116 5.06 1.51 9.73
CA LYS A 116 6.36 1.98 9.22
C LYS A 116 6.22 2.71 7.89
N PHE A 117 5.42 2.19 6.96
CA PHE A 117 5.14 2.85 5.69
C PHE A 117 4.50 4.22 5.90
N LEU A 118 3.44 4.29 6.71
CA LEU A 118 2.74 5.53 7.00
C LEU A 118 3.65 6.56 7.72
N ALA A 119 4.51 6.11 8.62
CA ALA A 119 5.49 6.97 9.29
C ALA A 119 6.51 7.54 8.30
N ALA A 120 6.93 6.75 7.30
CA ALA A 120 7.84 7.17 6.26
C ALA A 120 7.23 8.20 5.29
N LEU A 121 5.90 8.19 5.10
CA LEU A 121 5.22 9.24 4.32
C LEU A 121 5.34 10.61 5.00
N GLY A 122 5.30 10.64 6.34
CA GLY A 122 5.35 11.87 7.12
C GLY A 122 3.98 12.51 7.38
N PRO A 123 3.92 13.47 8.30
CA PRO A 123 2.67 14.05 8.81
C PRO A 123 1.87 14.82 7.76
N ASP A 124 2.55 15.42 6.77
CA ASP A 124 1.92 16.24 5.73
C ASP A 124 0.93 15.44 4.86
N TYR A 125 1.15 14.12 4.77
CA TYR A 125 0.28 13.20 4.03
C TYR A 125 -0.68 12.42 4.94
N LEU A 126 -0.71 12.73 6.23
CA LEU A 126 -1.58 12.13 7.24
C LEU A 126 -2.50 13.20 7.86
N PRO A 127 -3.56 13.66 7.15
CA PRO A 127 -4.37 14.81 7.57
C PRO A 127 -5.11 14.62 8.91
N ARG A 128 -5.29 13.37 9.36
CA ARG A 128 -5.89 13.03 10.66
C ARG A 128 -4.86 12.69 11.75
N MET A 129 -3.57 12.70 11.42
CA MET A 129 -2.45 12.44 12.31
C MET A 129 -1.32 13.45 12.05
N PRO A 130 -1.56 14.75 12.30
CA PRO A 130 -0.63 15.82 11.97
C PRO A 130 0.67 15.78 12.81
N ALA A 131 0.66 15.06 13.94
CA ALA A 131 1.87 14.78 14.73
C ALA A 131 2.65 13.54 14.24
N GLY A 132 2.23 12.94 13.13
CA GLY A 132 2.71 11.63 12.67
C GLY A 132 2.01 10.47 13.38
N LEU A 133 2.41 9.25 13.03
CA LEU A 133 1.97 8.08 13.78
C LEU A 133 2.58 8.10 15.19
N PRO A 134 1.82 7.77 16.24
CA PRO A 134 2.41 7.57 17.56
C PRO A 134 3.50 6.50 17.45
N GLU A 135 4.64 6.72 18.12
CA GLU A 135 5.69 5.70 18.21
C GLU A 135 5.05 4.40 18.67
N VAL A 136 4.96 3.44 17.75
CA VAL A 136 4.43 2.12 18.09
C VAL A 136 5.48 1.50 19.00
N MET A 137 5.26 1.61 20.31
CA MET A 137 6.07 0.92 21.32
C MET A 137 6.16 -0.53 20.89
N GLY A 138 7.41 -0.98 20.68
CA GLY A 138 7.71 -2.34 20.27
C GLY A 138 6.95 -3.32 21.15
N VAL A 139 5.97 -4.01 20.59
CA VAL A 139 5.35 -5.12 21.29
C VAL A 139 6.31 -6.28 21.13
N GLY A 140 6.86 -6.69 22.28
CA GLY A 140 7.75 -7.81 22.45
C GLY A 140 7.26 -9.09 21.80
N VAL A 141 8.27 -9.92 21.53
CA VAL A 141 8.27 -11.30 21.05
C VAL A 141 7.03 -12.10 21.43
#